data_AF-A0A132ADV7-F1
#
_entry.id   AF-A0A132ADV7-F1
#
_cell.length_a   1.000
_cell.length_b   1.000
_cell.length_c   1.000
_cell.angle_alpha   90.00
_cell.angle_beta   90.00
_cell.angle_gamma   90.00
#
_symmetry.space_group_name_H-M   'P 1'
#
loop_
_entity.id
_entity.type
_entity.pdbx_description
1 polymer ?
#
loop_
_entity_poly.entity_id
_entity_poly.type
_entity_poly.pdbx_seq_one_letter_code
_entity_poly.pdbx_strand_id
1 'polypeptide(L)'
;MDLINSINNPKIHMNDESEIDPSSQLTLQNRMESDPKFLEKCIEIFNAFLHVGKPKKDLSLLSTVINRMIVPNLTFKNSERIRILSLRALGNYCFPSFTIINDFLKVFAEIVDKESCLGARIDAWKFINDFVIYHGFKRLQFIDLKDSEDASEIPSDLDEKKDFMTFFTEKIIQFLNEPKSETEMMNNHLSTSIELQLFEITVKAVCTLLFLDFLSRLIIIYVVYTNITAELKQTIRAFFYRYAKNIPIIRDYLKLDSNPYCEAYSICFKLLLERNETANKKDMSKIQLMMNIISTFVKEIPELIHQILCVFDLTQEKDFIFLNLKFLQSNLNLKILDRNFIEEIQDHLVKFQKKYRKFHRITANVEKRDKVLKLIDIILKNIKEFLKKSNLNETASTNVENHDEDMIDEETIESDAFTDQD
;
A
#
# COMPACT_ATOMS: atom_id res chain seq x y z
N MET A 1 35.14 -36.33 28.19
CA MET A 1 34.60 -37.45 27.39
C MET A 1 33.13 -37.18 27.12
N ASP A 2 32.78 -36.06 26.48
CA ASP A 2 33.12 -35.58 25.12
C ASP A 2 32.05 -36.01 24.14
N LEU A 3 31.09 -35.11 23.91
CA LEU A 3 30.47 -34.87 22.60
C LEU A 3 29.68 -33.54 22.65
N ILE A 4 30.40 -32.50 23.09
CA ILE A 4 30.13 -31.09 22.77
C ILE A 4 31.40 -30.66 22.00
N ASN A 5 31.21 -30.05 20.82
CA ASN A 5 32.21 -29.62 19.80
C ASN A 5 32.42 -30.57 18.61
N SER A 6 31.51 -30.54 17.62
CA SER A 6 31.85 -30.81 16.21
C SER A 6 30.66 -30.52 15.27
N ILE A 7 30.39 -29.25 14.98
CA ILE A 7 29.92 -28.82 13.65
C ILE A 7 30.68 -27.53 13.31
N ASN A 8 31.94 -27.71 12.95
CA ASN A 8 32.69 -26.74 12.17
C ASN A 8 32.15 -26.75 10.73
N ASN A 9 31.92 -25.56 10.19
CA ASN A 9 32.05 -25.18 8.77
C ASN A 9 32.05 -26.33 7.74
N PRO A 10 31.17 -26.23 6.75
CA PRO A 10 31.63 -25.95 5.41
C PRO A 10 31.59 -24.43 5.23
N LYS A 11 32.79 -23.83 5.11
CA LYS A 11 32.97 -22.70 4.21
C LYS A 11 32.37 -23.14 2.88
N ILE A 12 31.13 -22.76 2.62
CA ILE A 12 30.68 -22.63 1.24
C ILE A 12 31.41 -21.37 0.77
N HIS A 13 32.59 -21.60 0.20
CA HIS A 13 33.15 -20.65 -0.75
C HIS A 13 32.10 -20.45 -1.84
N MET A 14 31.31 -19.39 -1.72
CA MET A 14 30.75 -18.72 -2.91
C MET A 14 31.84 -17.78 -3.43
N ASN A 15 32.98 -18.36 -3.81
CA ASN A 15 33.85 -17.73 -4.79
C ASN A 15 33.40 -18.31 -6.13
N ASP A 16 32.58 -17.51 -6.82
CA ASP A 16 32.77 -17.14 -8.23
C ASP A 16 31.61 -16.20 -8.57
N GLU A 17 31.53 -15.08 -7.84
CA GLU A 17 31.07 -13.85 -8.46
C GLU A 17 32.13 -13.54 -9.52
N SER A 18 31.82 -13.81 -10.78
CA SER A 18 32.48 -13.07 -11.84
C SER A 18 32.06 -11.62 -11.63
N GLU A 19 32.91 -10.86 -10.93
CA GLU A 19 32.90 -9.41 -10.97
C GLU A 19 33.01 -9.03 -12.45
N ILE A 20 31.85 -8.84 -13.08
CA ILE A 20 31.79 -8.22 -14.39
C ILE A 20 32.22 -6.78 -14.12
N ASP A 21 33.42 -6.42 -14.56
CA ASP A 21 33.95 -5.06 -14.46
C ASP A 21 32.92 -4.07 -15.05
N PRO A 22 32.27 -3.23 -14.21
CA PRO A 22 31.21 -2.32 -14.63
C PRO A 22 31.70 -1.27 -15.63
N SER A 23 33.01 -0.97 -15.64
CA SER A 23 33.60 0.06 -16.49
C SER A 23 33.63 -0.30 -17.98
N SER A 24 33.52 -1.59 -18.31
CA SER A 24 33.50 -2.07 -19.69
C SER A 24 32.14 -1.89 -20.40
N GLN A 25 31.12 -1.44 -19.67
CA GLN A 25 29.73 -1.53 -20.12
C GLN A 25 29.15 -0.26 -20.74
N LEU A 26 29.83 0.88 -20.81
CA LEU A 26 29.28 2.10 -21.42
C LEU A 26 30.35 2.95 -22.12
N THR A 27 30.77 2.48 -23.28
CA THR A 27 31.28 3.36 -24.34
C THR A 27 30.25 3.40 -25.45
N LEU A 28 29.73 4.60 -25.79
CA LEU A 28 28.90 4.82 -26.97
C LEU A 28 29.70 4.38 -28.20
N GLN A 29 29.32 3.24 -28.78
CA GLN A 29 29.98 2.67 -29.95
C GLN A 29 29.09 2.88 -31.18
N ASN A 30 29.70 3.01 -32.34
CA ASN A 30 29.00 3.19 -33.62
C ASN A 30 27.89 2.14 -33.79
N ARG A 31 26.73 2.57 -34.29
CA ARG A 31 25.57 1.69 -34.53
C ARG A 31 25.97 0.52 -35.41
N MET A 32 25.60 -0.69 -34.99
CA MET A 32 25.86 -1.91 -35.76
C MET A 32 25.03 -2.02 -37.04
N GLU A 33 23.87 -1.37 -37.12
CA GLU A 33 22.98 -1.41 -38.28
C GLU A 33 22.29 -0.06 -38.48
N SER A 34 22.07 0.31 -39.75
CA SER A 34 21.48 1.57 -40.18
C SER A 34 20.16 1.42 -40.94
N ASP A 35 19.87 0.25 -41.53
CA ASP A 35 18.56 -0.06 -42.10
C ASP A 35 17.53 -0.26 -40.98
N PRO A 36 16.52 0.62 -40.85
CA PRO A 36 15.53 0.52 -39.77
C PRO A 36 14.74 -0.79 -39.77
N LYS A 37 14.45 -1.37 -40.94
CA LYS A 37 13.67 -2.62 -41.01
C LYS A 37 14.48 -3.83 -40.58
N PHE A 38 15.76 -3.85 -40.91
CA PHE A 38 16.66 -4.91 -40.49
C PHE A 38 16.99 -4.78 -39.00
N LEU A 39 17.31 -3.56 -38.55
CA LEU A 39 17.54 -3.23 -37.15
C LEU A 39 16.36 -3.63 -36.26
N GLU A 40 15.14 -3.32 -36.66
CA GLU A 40 13.92 -3.71 -35.93
C GLU A 40 13.84 -5.24 -35.74
N LYS A 41 14.04 -6.01 -36.81
CA LYS A 41 14.05 -7.49 -36.74
C LYS A 41 15.16 -8.02 -35.84
N CYS A 42 16.35 -7.43 -35.90
CA CYS A 42 17.47 -7.81 -35.02
C CYS A 42 17.11 -7.61 -33.55
N ILE A 43 16.51 -6.46 -33.21
CA ILE A 43 16.10 -6.16 -31.83
C ILE A 43 14.94 -7.08 -31.40
N GLU A 44 13.97 -7.39 -32.29
CA GLU A 44 12.90 -8.33 -31.98
C GLU A 44 13.41 -9.72 -31.62
N ILE A 45 14.33 -10.27 -32.43
CA ILE A 45 14.98 -11.57 -32.17
C ILE A 45 15.71 -11.53 -30.83
N PHE A 46 16.48 -10.47 -30.59
CA PHE A 46 17.25 -10.32 -29.36
C PHE A 46 16.34 -10.20 -28.13
N ASN A 47 15.24 -9.46 -28.24
CA ASN A 47 14.26 -9.32 -27.18
C ASN A 47 13.60 -10.67 -26.83
N ALA A 48 13.22 -11.46 -27.86
CA ALA A 48 12.68 -12.80 -27.65
C ALA A 48 13.70 -13.74 -26.99
N PHE A 49 14.97 -13.68 -27.42
CA PHE A 49 16.06 -14.43 -26.82
C PHE A 49 16.25 -14.10 -25.33
N LEU A 50 16.28 -12.82 -24.97
CA LEU A 50 16.43 -12.39 -23.57
C LEU A 50 15.22 -12.77 -22.71
N HIS A 51 14.00 -12.62 -23.26
CA HIS A 51 12.77 -12.92 -22.53
C HIS A 51 12.63 -14.42 -22.20
N VAL A 52 12.97 -15.31 -23.14
CA VAL A 52 12.83 -16.77 -22.96
C VAL A 52 14.08 -17.39 -22.33
N GLY A 53 15.27 -16.91 -22.69
CA GLY A 53 16.53 -17.57 -22.41
C GLY A 53 17.04 -17.45 -20.97
N LYS A 54 16.59 -16.43 -20.20
CA LYS A 54 17.07 -16.13 -18.84
C LYS A 54 18.59 -16.35 -18.69
N PRO A 55 19.44 -15.66 -19.47
CA PRO A 55 20.87 -15.93 -19.48
C PRO A 55 21.47 -15.73 -18.08
N LYS A 56 21.94 -16.82 -17.45
CA LYS A 56 22.44 -16.82 -16.06
C LYS A 56 23.96 -16.70 -15.92
N LYS A 57 24.74 -16.93 -16.98
CA LYS A 57 26.20 -17.12 -16.85
C LYS A 57 27.09 -16.40 -17.87
N ASP A 58 26.59 -16.01 -19.06
CA ASP A 58 27.42 -15.40 -20.12
C ASP A 58 26.94 -14.00 -20.54
N LEU A 59 26.71 -13.10 -19.58
CA LEU A 59 26.25 -11.73 -19.85
C LEU A 59 27.33 -10.85 -20.51
N SER A 60 28.61 -11.22 -20.39
CA SER A 60 29.76 -10.50 -20.96
C SER A 60 29.78 -10.48 -22.49
N LEU A 61 29.26 -11.53 -23.15
CA LEU A 61 29.12 -11.56 -24.61
C LEU A 61 27.93 -10.71 -25.09
N LEU A 62 26.93 -10.51 -24.21
CA LEU A 62 25.75 -9.71 -24.51
C LEU A 62 26.02 -8.21 -24.35
N SER A 63 26.98 -7.80 -23.52
CA SER A 63 27.30 -6.37 -23.30
C SER A 63 27.65 -5.65 -24.61
N THR A 64 28.37 -6.30 -25.53
CA THR A 64 28.70 -5.73 -26.84
C THR A 64 27.45 -5.45 -27.66
N VAL A 65 26.50 -6.38 -27.67
CA VAL A 65 25.22 -6.22 -28.38
C VAL A 65 24.37 -5.14 -27.72
N ILE A 66 24.33 -5.11 -26.40
CA ILE A 66 23.63 -4.06 -25.63
C ILE A 66 24.18 -2.67 -26.00
N ASN A 67 25.50 -2.50 -25.97
CA ASN A 67 26.14 -1.19 -26.15
C ASN A 67 26.16 -0.70 -27.60
N ARG A 68 26.18 -1.61 -28.59
CA ARG A 68 26.25 -1.24 -30.01
C ARG A 68 24.90 -1.24 -30.72
N MET A 69 23.91 -1.96 -30.20
CA MET A 69 22.62 -2.16 -30.86
C MET A 69 21.44 -1.69 -30.01
N ILE A 70 21.46 -1.86 -28.69
CA ILE A 70 20.30 -1.55 -27.85
C ILE A 70 20.36 -0.11 -27.33
N VAL A 71 21.40 0.23 -26.56
CA VAL A 71 21.56 1.56 -25.94
C VAL A 71 21.51 2.70 -26.97
N PRO A 72 22.23 2.65 -28.11
CA PRO A 72 22.22 3.74 -29.10
C PRO A 72 20.88 3.94 -29.81
N ASN A 73 19.95 2.99 -29.68
CA ASN A 73 18.64 3.00 -30.33
C ASN A 73 17.49 3.30 -29.38
N LEU A 74 17.76 3.56 -28.09
CA LEU A 74 16.80 4.13 -27.15
C LEU A 74 16.33 5.53 -27.59
N THR A 75 17.23 6.30 -28.22
CA THR A 75 16.95 7.65 -28.73
C THR A 75 16.72 7.70 -30.25
N PHE A 76 16.38 6.56 -30.87
CA PHE A 76 16.22 6.47 -32.32
C PHE A 76 15.06 7.33 -32.84
N LYS A 77 15.39 8.51 -33.38
CA LYS A 77 14.41 9.55 -33.78
C LYS A 77 13.41 9.12 -34.84
N ASN A 78 13.79 8.17 -35.70
CA ASN A 78 13.01 7.82 -36.90
C ASN A 78 12.00 6.68 -36.68
N SER A 79 11.95 6.05 -35.51
CA SER A 79 11.00 4.97 -35.21
C SER A 79 10.74 4.82 -33.72
N GLU A 80 9.50 5.11 -33.30
CA GLU A 80 9.01 4.80 -31.95
C GLU A 80 9.09 3.32 -31.62
N ARG A 81 8.82 2.46 -32.59
CA ARG A 81 8.85 1.01 -32.41
C ARG A 81 10.25 0.52 -32.06
N ILE A 82 11.28 1.04 -32.73
CA ILE A 82 12.68 0.69 -32.44
C ILE A 82 13.06 1.14 -31.02
N ARG A 83 12.63 2.34 -30.60
CA ARG A 83 12.85 2.82 -29.22
C ARG A 83 12.21 1.90 -28.18
N ILE A 84 10.93 1.54 -28.37
CA ILE A 84 10.19 0.64 -27.48
C ILE A 84 10.83 -0.75 -27.43
N LEU A 85 11.20 -1.32 -28.58
CA LEU A 85 11.84 -2.63 -28.65
C LEU A 85 13.22 -2.63 -27.99
N SER A 86 14.00 -1.56 -28.18
CA SER A 86 15.31 -1.40 -27.55
C SER A 86 15.15 -1.31 -26.03
N LEU A 87 14.18 -0.54 -25.55
CA LEU A 87 13.86 -0.45 -24.12
C LEU A 87 13.48 -1.82 -23.54
N ARG A 88 12.63 -2.60 -24.23
CA ARG A 88 12.25 -3.95 -23.80
C ARG A 88 13.43 -4.90 -23.75
N ALA A 89 14.29 -4.85 -24.76
CA ALA A 89 15.52 -5.65 -24.78
C ALA A 89 16.43 -5.27 -23.61
N LEU A 90 16.62 -3.98 -23.34
CA LEU A 90 17.41 -3.52 -22.20
C LEU A 90 16.81 -3.98 -20.87
N GLY A 91 15.49 -3.86 -20.70
CA GLY A 91 14.80 -4.30 -19.49
C GLY A 91 14.97 -5.80 -19.23
N ASN A 92 14.78 -6.61 -20.26
CA ASN A 92 14.99 -8.06 -20.19
C ASN A 92 16.46 -8.45 -19.91
N TYR A 93 17.42 -7.66 -20.41
CA TYR A 93 18.84 -7.84 -20.13
C TYR A 93 19.20 -7.54 -18.67
N CYS A 94 18.53 -6.55 -18.04
CA CYS A 94 18.82 -6.15 -16.67
C CYS A 94 18.34 -7.17 -15.61
N PHE A 95 17.21 -7.85 -15.86
CA PHE A 95 16.57 -8.74 -14.86
C PHE A 95 17.46 -9.73 -14.12
N PRO A 96 18.45 -10.41 -14.75
CA PRO A 96 19.28 -11.39 -14.06
C PRO A 96 20.13 -10.84 -12.90
N SER A 97 20.42 -9.52 -12.86
CA SER A 97 21.34 -8.95 -11.86
C SER A 97 20.92 -7.55 -11.41
N PHE A 98 20.85 -7.32 -10.10
CA PHE A 98 20.57 -5.99 -9.54
C PHE A 98 21.72 -5.00 -9.81
N THR A 99 22.96 -5.47 -10.01
CA THR A 99 24.09 -4.62 -10.40
C THR A 99 23.82 -3.99 -11.76
N ILE A 100 23.44 -4.80 -12.75
CA ILE A 100 23.11 -4.32 -14.11
C ILE A 100 21.88 -3.41 -14.06
N ILE A 101 20.88 -3.75 -13.25
CA ILE A 101 19.72 -2.87 -13.04
C ILE A 101 20.20 -1.49 -12.56
N ASN A 102 21.05 -1.43 -11.54
CA ASN A 102 21.51 -0.17 -10.96
C ASN A 102 22.30 0.69 -11.97
N ASP A 103 23.08 0.06 -12.85
CA ASP A 103 23.83 0.75 -13.91
C ASP A 103 22.90 1.44 -14.92
N PHE A 104 21.73 0.85 -15.22
CA PHE A 104 20.76 1.39 -16.18
C PHE A 104 19.53 2.05 -15.52
N LEU A 105 19.40 2.03 -14.19
CA LEU A 105 18.18 2.46 -13.50
C LEU A 105 17.85 3.93 -13.74
N LYS A 106 18.88 4.78 -13.84
CA LYS A 106 18.74 6.20 -14.20
C LYS A 106 18.16 6.37 -15.61
N VAL A 107 18.58 5.54 -16.57
CA VAL A 107 18.06 5.58 -17.95
C VAL A 107 16.56 5.28 -17.97
N PHE A 108 16.10 4.26 -17.22
CA PHE A 108 14.66 3.99 -17.12
C PHE A 108 13.90 5.15 -16.46
N ALA A 109 14.47 5.74 -15.39
CA ALA A 109 13.87 6.88 -14.70
C ALA A 109 13.73 8.10 -15.62
N GLU A 110 14.76 8.41 -16.40
CA GLU A 110 14.73 9.49 -17.39
C GLU A 110 13.70 9.25 -18.49
N ILE A 111 13.58 8.01 -18.99
CA ILE A 111 12.57 7.66 -19.99
C ILE A 111 11.17 7.88 -19.41
N VAL A 112 10.91 7.52 -18.16
CA VAL A 112 9.60 7.76 -17.51
C VAL A 112 9.25 9.26 -17.48
N ASP A 113 10.24 10.11 -17.25
CA ASP A 113 10.04 11.55 -17.02
C ASP A 113 10.04 12.40 -18.29
N LYS A 114 10.94 12.11 -19.23
CA LYS A 114 11.25 13.00 -20.36
C LYS A 114 10.87 12.45 -21.73
N GLU A 115 10.57 11.15 -21.86
CA GLU A 115 10.40 10.55 -23.19
C GLU A 115 9.12 11.03 -23.89
N SER A 116 9.27 11.46 -25.13
CA SER A 116 8.21 11.81 -26.07
C SER A 116 7.36 10.62 -26.52
N CYS A 117 7.99 9.45 -26.66
CA CYS A 117 7.34 8.20 -27.03
C CYS A 117 6.57 7.63 -25.83
N LEU A 118 5.25 7.82 -25.86
CA LEU A 118 4.40 7.52 -24.73
C LEU A 118 4.36 6.02 -24.38
N GLY A 119 4.51 5.12 -25.38
CA GLY A 119 4.63 3.68 -25.15
C GLY A 119 5.92 3.27 -24.44
N ALA A 120 7.01 3.99 -24.67
CA ALA A 120 8.29 3.75 -23.99
C ALA A 120 8.21 4.15 -22.51
N ARG A 121 7.52 5.27 -22.17
CA ARG A 121 7.25 5.65 -20.78
C ARG A 121 6.54 4.54 -20.00
N ILE A 122 5.51 3.96 -20.61
CA ILE A 122 4.71 2.88 -20.04
C ILE A 122 5.58 1.66 -19.76
N ASP A 123 6.36 1.20 -20.74
CA ASP A 123 7.19 0.00 -20.58
C ASP A 123 8.36 0.23 -19.61
N ALA A 124 8.96 1.43 -19.60
CA ALA A 124 10.00 1.77 -18.62
C ALA A 124 9.46 1.69 -17.19
N TRP A 125 8.25 2.21 -16.96
CA TRP A 125 7.61 2.13 -15.65
C TRP A 125 7.28 0.68 -15.26
N LYS A 126 6.86 -0.17 -16.19
CA LYS A 126 6.67 -1.62 -15.92
C LYS A 126 7.98 -2.26 -15.46
N PHE A 127 9.08 -2.05 -16.18
CA PHE A 127 10.37 -2.61 -15.81
C PHE A 127 10.84 -2.13 -14.43
N ILE A 128 10.73 -0.83 -14.12
CA ILE A 128 11.07 -0.31 -12.79
C ILE A 128 10.26 -1.05 -11.71
N ASN A 129 8.94 -1.21 -11.89
CA ASN A 129 8.11 -1.94 -10.95
C ASN A 129 8.51 -3.42 -10.85
N ASP A 130 8.80 -4.09 -11.97
CA ASP A 130 9.18 -5.49 -11.97
C ASP A 130 10.56 -5.71 -11.32
N PHE A 131 11.52 -4.81 -11.53
CA PHE A 131 12.82 -4.84 -10.87
C PHE A 131 12.66 -4.77 -9.36
N VAL A 132 11.81 -3.86 -8.89
CA VAL A 132 11.47 -3.71 -7.49
C VAL A 132 10.79 -4.98 -6.95
N ILE A 133 9.80 -5.52 -7.67
CA ILE A 133 9.07 -6.73 -7.25
C ILE A 133 10.03 -7.93 -7.14
N TYR A 134 10.98 -8.04 -8.07
CA TYR A 134 11.87 -9.19 -8.17
C TYR A 134 13.08 -9.10 -7.24
N HIS A 135 13.74 -7.95 -7.15
CA HIS A 135 14.99 -7.77 -6.38
C HIS A 135 14.80 -7.07 -5.04
N GLY A 136 13.66 -6.42 -4.83
CA GLY A 136 13.36 -5.62 -3.63
C GLY A 136 14.02 -4.24 -3.63
N PHE A 137 13.38 -3.28 -2.98
CA PHE A 137 13.84 -1.88 -2.93
C PHE A 137 15.25 -1.67 -2.37
N LYS A 138 15.64 -2.44 -1.35
CA LYS A 138 16.89 -2.21 -0.60
C LYS A 138 18.16 -2.39 -1.44
N ARG A 139 18.07 -3.09 -2.58
CA ARG A 139 19.21 -3.35 -3.47
C ARG A 139 19.29 -2.39 -4.65
N LEU A 140 18.22 -1.65 -4.89
CA LEU A 140 18.11 -0.77 -6.05
C LEU A 140 18.54 0.64 -5.67
N GLN A 141 19.52 1.16 -6.39
CA GLN A 141 20.06 2.49 -6.18
C GLN A 141 20.47 3.09 -7.53
N PHE A 142 20.35 4.42 -7.62
CA PHE A 142 20.94 5.13 -8.73
C PHE A 142 22.46 5.12 -8.57
N ILE A 143 23.16 4.61 -9.59
CA ILE A 143 24.62 4.69 -9.68
C ILE A 143 24.96 5.78 -10.69
N ASP A 144 25.88 6.68 -10.31
CA ASP A 144 26.54 7.55 -11.27
C ASP A 144 27.48 6.70 -12.11
N LEU A 145 27.22 6.65 -13.40
CA LEU A 145 28.16 6.08 -14.37
C LEU A 145 29.39 7.00 -14.36
N LYS A 146 30.45 6.57 -13.68
CA LYS A 146 31.69 7.34 -13.60
C LYS A 146 32.26 7.55 -15.01
N ASP A 147 32.46 8.83 -15.35
CA ASP A 147 33.38 9.38 -16.35
C ASP A 147 33.81 8.41 -17.47
N SER A 148 32.94 8.19 -18.46
CA SER A 148 33.42 7.98 -19.82
C SER A 148 33.32 9.33 -20.53
N GLU A 149 34.48 9.84 -20.99
CA GLU A 149 34.67 11.20 -21.54
C GLU A 149 33.78 11.53 -22.77
N ASP A 150 32.95 10.59 -23.24
CA ASP A 150 32.04 10.72 -24.39
C ASP A 150 30.53 10.53 -24.05
N ALA A 151 30.13 10.46 -22.76
CA ALA A 151 28.72 10.25 -22.37
C ALA A 151 27.84 11.52 -22.36
N SER A 152 28.34 12.66 -22.85
CA SER A 152 27.75 13.99 -22.62
C SER A 152 26.52 14.38 -23.48
N GLU A 153 25.84 13.43 -24.14
CA GLU A 153 24.63 13.74 -24.94
C GLU A 153 23.30 13.30 -24.31
N ILE A 154 23.29 12.72 -23.10
CA ILE A 154 22.06 12.52 -22.33
C ILE A 154 22.00 13.56 -21.22
N PRO A 155 21.17 14.62 -21.33
CA PRO A 155 21.07 15.62 -20.27
C PRO A 155 20.30 15.03 -19.09
N SER A 156 21.05 14.61 -18.07
CA SER A 156 20.50 14.12 -16.80
C SER A 156 20.11 15.28 -15.87
N ASP A 157 19.02 15.99 -16.17
CA ASP A 157 18.42 16.94 -15.19
C ASP A 157 17.72 16.23 -14.00
N LEU A 158 17.99 14.94 -13.77
CA LEU A 158 17.54 14.28 -12.56
C LEU A 158 18.37 14.86 -11.42
N ASP A 159 17.69 15.54 -10.49
CA ASP A 159 18.28 16.19 -9.32
C ASP A 159 19.30 15.23 -8.68
N GLU A 160 20.60 15.52 -8.82
CA GLU A 160 21.72 14.58 -8.58
C GLU A 160 21.77 14.04 -7.14
N LYS A 161 20.93 14.57 -6.26
CA LYS A 161 20.82 14.21 -4.84
C LYS A 161 19.65 13.29 -4.50
N LYS A 162 18.78 12.97 -5.46
CA LYS A 162 17.57 12.19 -5.18
C LYS A 162 17.85 10.69 -5.19
N ASP A 163 17.58 10.01 -4.08
CA ASP A 163 17.69 8.55 -4.03
C ASP A 163 16.56 7.86 -4.84
N PHE A 164 16.79 6.60 -5.20
CA PHE A 164 15.83 5.81 -5.99
C PHE A 164 14.49 5.61 -5.27
N MET A 165 14.51 5.42 -3.94
CA MET A 165 13.30 5.18 -3.16
C MET A 165 12.36 6.39 -3.18
N THR A 166 12.92 7.58 -3.06
CA THR A 166 12.25 8.87 -3.12
C THR A 166 11.69 9.08 -4.52
N PHE A 167 12.51 8.85 -5.57
CA PHE A 167 12.03 8.90 -6.96
C PHE A 167 10.84 7.96 -7.19
N PHE A 168 10.98 6.69 -6.82
CA PHE A 168 9.95 5.68 -7.02
C PHE A 168 8.66 6.04 -6.28
N THR A 169 8.76 6.43 -5.01
CA THR A 169 7.60 6.81 -4.19
C THR A 169 6.88 8.03 -4.76
N GLU A 170 7.61 9.05 -5.20
CA GLU A 170 7.02 10.21 -5.86
C GLU A 170 6.31 9.84 -7.17
N LYS A 171 6.88 8.93 -7.97
CA LYS A 171 6.23 8.46 -9.20
C LYS A 171 4.96 7.67 -8.93
N ILE A 172 4.95 6.83 -7.89
CA ILE A 172 3.72 6.16 -7.43
C ILE A 172 2.67 7.23 -7.06
N ILE A 173 3.03 8.22 -6.25
CA ILE A 173 2.12 9.29 -5.83
C ILE A 173 1.61 10.08 -7.04
N GLN A 174 2.49 10.41 -7.98
CA GLN A 174 2.17 11.12 -9.22
C GLN A 174 1.17 10.31 -10.05
N PHE A 175 1.49 9.08 -10.43
CA PHE A 175 0.66 8.25 -11.32
C PHE A 175 -0.67 7.85 -10.69
N LEU A 176 -0.73 7.67 -9.37
CA LEU A 176 -2.00 7.48 -8.68
C LEU A 176 -2.88 8.76 -8.65
N ASN A 177 -2.35 9.93 -9.01
CA ASN A 177 -3.05 11.22 -9.09
C ASN A 177 -3.31 11.70 -10.54
N GLU A 178 -2.68 11.09 -11.53
CA GLU A 178 -2.76 11.52 -12.94
C GLU A 178 -4.15 11.49 -13.58
N PRO A 179 -5.12 10.63 -13.20
CA PRO A 179 -6.50 10.84 -13.63
C PRO A 179 -7.11 12.08 -12.94
N LYS A 180 -6.85 13.27 -13.52
CA LYS A 180 -7.24 14.60 -12.99
C LYS A 180 -8.74 14.89 -13.11
N SER A 181 -9.47 14.22 -13.99
CA SER A 181 -10.91 14.42 -14.19
C SER A 181 -11.69 13.16 -13.82
N GLU A 182 -12.77 13.30 -13.05
CA GLU A 182 -13.81 12.28 -13.03
C GLU A 182 -14.29 12.03 -14.46
N THR A 183 -14.36 10.75 -14.77
CA THR A 183 -14.41 10.16 -16.08
C THR A 183 -15.74 10.43 -16.80
N GLU A 184 -15.94 11.62 -17.36
CA GLU A 184 -16.95 11.85 -18.41
C GLU A 184 -16.32 12.17 -19.78
N MET A 185 -15.05 12.59 -19.85
CA MET A 185 -14.40 12.97 -21.11
C MET A 185 -13.28 12.02 -21.59
N MET A 186 -13.05 10.89 -20.92
CA MET A 186 -11.79 10.13 -21.07
C MET A 186 -11.66 9.23 -22.32
N ASN A 187 -12.55 9.32 -23.32
CA ASN A 187 -12.47 8.47 -24.51
C ASN A 187 -11.79 9.10 -25.73
N ASN A 188 -11.38 10.38 -25.70
CA ASN A 188 -11.07 11.11 -26.93
C ASN A 188 -9.62 11.61 -27.10
N HIS A 189 -8.72 11.47 -26.12
CA HIS A 189 -7.34 11.97 -26.25
C HIS A 189 -6.27 10.91 -25.92
N LEU A 190 -5.30 10.76 -26.81
CA LEU A 190 -4.17 9.82 -26.69
C LEU A 190 -3.45 9.99 -25.34
N SER A 191 -3.17 11.22 -24.90
CA SER A 191 -2.52 11.52 -23.62
C SER A 191 -3.28 10.91 -22.42
N THR A 192 -4.61 10.96 -22.43
CA THR A 192 -5.46 10.39 -21.38
C THR A 192 -5.39 8.86 -21.34
N SER A 193 -5.15 8.19 -22.48
CA SER A 193 -4.96 6.74 -22.53
C SER A 193 -3.67 6.30 -21.84
N ILE A 194 -2.60 7.08 -21.95
CA ILE A 194 -1.31 6.77 -21.31
C ILE A 194 -1.32 7.06 -19.83
N GLU A 195 -1.89 8.19 -19.40
CA GLU A 195 -2.12 8.48 -17.98
C GLU A 195 -2.90 7.33 -17.33
N LEU A 196 -3.92 6.81 -18.02
CA LEU A 196 -4.70 5.67 -17.53
C LEU A 196 -3.87 4.38 -17.47
N GLN A 197 -3.06 4.07 -18.47
CA GLN A 197 -2.17 2.90 -18.42
C GLN A 197 -1.12 3.01 -17.31
N LEU A 198 -0.48 4.17 -17.16
CA LEU A 198 0.47 4.44 -16.08
C LEU A 198 -0.21 4.29 -14.72
N PHE A 199 -1.42 4.83 -14.56
CA PHE A 199 -2.26 4.63 -13.38
C PHE A 199 -2.53 3.14 -13.11
N GLU A 200 -3.00 2.37 -14.10
CA GLU A 200 -3.32 0.95 -13.92
C GLU A 200 -2.10 0.12 -13.54
N ILE A 201 -0.95 0.35 -14.20
CA ILE A 201 0.32 -0.32 -13.88
C ILE A 201 0.75 0.01 -12.45
N THR A 202 0.64 1.29 -12.07
CA THR A 202 0.97 1.76 -10.73
C THR A 202 0.09 1.10 -9.67
N VAL A 203 -1.23 1.04 -9.89
CA VAL A 203 -2.16 0.36 -8.98
C VAL A 203 -1.80 -1.12 -8.83
N LYS A 204 -1.53 -1.83 -9.94
CA LYS A 204 -1.11 -3.25 -9.92
C LYS A 204 0.20 -3.44 -9.16
N ALA A 205 1.17 -2.54 -9.35
CA ALA A 205 2.45 -2.58 -8.65
C ALA A 205 2.27 -2.38 -7.14
N VAL A 206 1.51 -1.36 -6.71
CA VAL A 206 1.22 -1.11 -5.29
C VAL A 206 0.52 -2.32 -4.66
N CYS A 207 -0.46 -2.92 -5.36
CA CYS A 207 -1.15 -4.12 -4.90
C CYS A 207 -0.22 -5.32 -4.75
N THR A 208 0.84 -5.39 -5.57
CA THR A 208 1.80 -6.50 -5.54
C THR A 208 2.85 -6.32 -4.45
N LEU A 209 3.32 -5.08 -4.25
CA LEU A 209 4.36 -4.71 -3.29
C LEU A 209 3.85 -4.59 -1.84
N LEU A 210 2.53 -4.57 -1.64
CA LEU A 210 1.88 -4.48 -0.33
C LEU A 210 2.29 -3.25 0.48
N PHE A 211 2.44 -2.10 -0.18
CA PHE A 211 2.77 -0.86 0.52
C PHE A 211 1.65 -0.40 1.44
N LEU A 212 1.99 -0.20 2.72
CA LEU A 212 1.03 0.20 3.75
C LEU A 212 0.46 1.59 3.49
N ASP A 213 1.33 2.52 3.12
CA ASP A 213 1.02 3.95 2.99
C ASP A 213 -0.01 4.26 1.89
N PHE A 214 -0.29 3.29 1.01
CA PHE A 214 -1.24 3.43 -0.09
C PHE A 214 -2.58 2.73 0.14
N LEU A 215 -2.80 2.06 1.28
CA LEU A 215 -4.06 1.35 1.56
C LEU A 215 -5.28 2.28 1.43
N SER A 216 -5.27 3.41 2.13
CA SER A 216 -6.35 4.40 2.08
C SER A 216 -6.62 4.86 0.66
N ARG A 217 -5.56 5.06 -0.12
CA ARG A 217 -5.66 5.53 -1.50
C ARG A 217 -6.24 4.47 -2.44
N LEU A 218 -5.90 3.20 -2.24
CA LEU A 218 -6.51 2.08 -2.97
C LEU A 218 -7.99 1.91 -2.62
N ILE A 219 -8.38 2.08 -1.36
CA ILE A 219 -9.80 2.11 -0.94
C ILE A 219 -10.53 3.24 -1.67
N ILE A 220 -9.96 4.45 -1.68
CA ILE A 220 -10.54 5.60 -2.40
C ILE A 220 -10.68 5.30 -3.89
N ILE A 221 -9.64 4.78 -4.54
CA ILE A 221 -9.69 4.39 -5.95
C ILE A 221 -10.84 3.41 -6.19
N TYR A 222 -10.92 2.34 -5.40
CA TYR A 222 -11.93 1.29 -5.54
C TYR A 222 -13.38 1.81 -5.40
N VAL A 223 -13.57 2.73 -4.44
CA VAL A 223 -14.88 3.28 -4.09
C VAL A 223 -15.32 4.36 -5.07
N VAL A 224 -14.39 5.21 -5.48
CA VAL A 224 -14.70 6.46 -6.16
C VAL A 224 -14.64 6.34 -7.68
N TYR A 225 -13.69 5.56 -8.20
CA TYR A 225 -13.47 5.47 -9.64
C TYR A 225 -14.44 4.44 -10.23
N THR A 226 -15.42 4.93 -10.99
CA THR A 226 -16.45 4.09 -11.60
C THR A 226 -15.98 3.41 -12.89
N ASN A 227 -14.97 3.98 -13.54
CA ASN A 227 -14.58 3.63 -14.91
C ASN A 227 -13.22 2.93 -15.00
N ILE A 228 -12.75 2.35 -13.89
CA ILE A 228 -11.62 1.42 -13.93
C ILE A 228 -12.07 0.07 -14.50
N THR A 229 -11.13 -0.64 -15.12
CA THR A 229 -11.40 -1.96 -15.68
C THR A 229 -11.83 -2.96 -14.60
N ALA A 230 -12.66 -3.93 -14.98
CA ALA A 230 -13.11 -4.98 -14.06
C ALA A 230 -11.92 -5.79 -13.51
N GLU A 231 -10.89 -6.00 -14.33
CA GLU A 231 -9.63 -6.63 -13.91
C GLU A 231 -8.97 -5.82 -12.79
N LEU A 232 -8.75 -4.52 -12.98
CA LEU A 232 -8.10 -3.68 -11.97
C LEU A 232 -8.91 -3.64 -10.67
N LYS A 233 -10.23 -3.53 -10.77
CA LYS A 233 -11.13 -3.56 -9.61
C LYS A 233 -11.01 -4.89 -8.85
N GLN A 234 -10.88 -6.01 -9.56
CA GLN A 234 -10.65 -7.32 -8.96
C GLN A 234 -9.24 -7.42 -8.35
N THR A 235 -8.21 -6.84 -8.97
CA THR A 235 -6.85 -6.77 -8.41
C THR A 235 -6.84 -6.05 -7.07
N ILE A 236 -7.46 -4.85 -6.99
CA ILE A 236 -7.55 -4.09 -5.73
C ILE A 236 -8.35 -4.87 -4.67
N ARG A 237 -9.45 -5.51 -5.08
CA ARG A 237 -10.24 -6.34 -4.17
C ARG A 237 -9.42 -7.51 -3.61
N ALA A 238 -8.70 -8.24 -4.47
CA ALA A 238 -7.84 -9.34 -4.06
C ALA A 238 -6.71 -8.86 -3.14
N PHE A 239 -6.16 -7.68 -3.42
CA PHE A 239 -5.21 -7.01 -2.54
C PHE A 239 -5.77 -6.82 -1.13
N PHE A 240 -7.00 -6.31 -0.96
CA PHE A 240 -7.55 -6.09 0.39
C PHE A 240 -7.55 -7.38 1.24
N TYR A 241 -7.99 -8.51 0.67
CA TYR A 241 -7.98 -9.79 1.37
C TYR A 241 -6.56 -10.28 1.67
N ARG A 242 -5.65 -10.23 0.67
CA ARG A 242 -4.26 -10.66 0.84
C ARG A 242 -3.55 -9.80 1.88
N TYR A 243 -3.75 -8.50 1.84
CA TYR A 243 -3.17 -7.55 2.77
C TYR A 243 -3.66 -7.81 4.19
N ALA A 244 -4.98 -7.94 4.39
CA ALA A 244 -5.57 -8.24 5.70
C ALA A 244 -5.01 -9.52 6.32
N LYS A 245 -4.80 -10.57 5.52
CA LYS A 245 -4.19 -11.82 5.98
C LYS A 245 -2.74 -11.64 6.48
N ASN A 246 -1.99 -10.70 5.91
CA ASN A 246 -0.60 -10.46 6.25
C ASN A 246 -0.39 -9.38 7.32
N ILE A 247 -1.45 -8.68 7.76
CA ILE A 247 -1.34 -7.61 8.78
C ILE A 247 -0.59 -8.05 10.03
N PRO A 248 -0.84 -9.22 10.65
CA PRO A 248 -0.09 -9.62 11.84
C PRO A 248 1.43 -9.65 11.60
N ILE A 249 1.86 -10.29 10.51
CA ILE A 249 3.27 -10.39 10.13
C ILE A 249 3.87 -9.01 9.83
N ILE A 250 3.12 -8.17 9.11
CA ILE A 250 3.52 -6.81 8.75
C ILE A 250 3.68 -5.94 10.00
N ARG A 251 2.71 -6.00 10.93
CA ARG A 251 2.74 -5.24 12.20
C ARG A 251 3.95 -5.62 13.03
N ASP A 252 4.23 -6.91 13.16
CA ASP A 252 5.39 -7.40 13.91
C ASP A 252 6.71 -6.97 13.26
N TYR A 253 6.81 -7.09 11.93
CA TYR A 253 8.03 -6.73 11.19
C TYR A 253 8.33 -5.23 11.20
N LEU A 254 7.30 -4.40 11.03
CA LEU A 254 7.43 -2.94 10.96
C LEU A 254 7.19 -2.24 12.30
N LYS A 255 6.87 -3.00 13.36
CA LYS A 255 6.55 -2.49 14.70
C LYS A 255 5.45 -1.43 14.66
N LEU A 256 4.34 -1.75 13.99
CA LEU A 256 3.21 -0.85 13.88
C LEU A 256 2.33 -0.91 15.14
N ASP A 257 2.09 0.25 15.74
CA ASP A 257 1.27 0.38 16.94
C ASP A 257 -0.21 0.06 16.67
N SER A 258 -0.65 0.24 15.42
CA SER A 258 -2.05 0.26 14.98
C SER A 258 -2.30 -0.75 13.85
N ASN A 259 -3.57 -1.11 13.64
CA ASN A 259 -4.02 -1.81 12.45
C ASN A 259 -4.17 -0.82 11.29
N PRO A 260 -3.48 -1.02 10.14
CA PRO A 260 -3.56 -0.11 9.01
C PRO A 260 -4.98 0.12 8.46
N TYR A 261 -5.90 -0.84 8.57
CA TYR A 261 -7.30 -0.64 8.18
C TYR A 261 -8.05 0.31 9.12
N CYS A 262 -7.71 0.32 10.40
CA CYS A 262 -8.27 1.27 11.36
C CYS A 262 -7.81 2.68 11.00
N GLU A 263 -6.50 2.89 10.81
CA GLU A 263 -5.97 4.20 10.40
C GLU A 263 -6.51 4.68 9.06
N ALA A 264 -6.68 3.75 8.11
CA ALA A 264 -7.24 4.08 6.80
C ALA A 264 -8.66 4.64 6.89
N TYR A 265 -9.42 4.35 7.95
CA TYR A 265 -10.79 4.83 8.13
C TYR A 265 -10.89 6.36 8.12
N SER A 266 -10.19 7.02 9.04
CA SER A 266 -10.26 8.48 9.19
C SER A 266 -9.66 9.19 7.97
N ILE A 267 -8.58 8.64 7.39
CA ILE A 267 -7.95 9.15 6.17
C ILE A 267 -8.90 9.06 4.98
N CYS A 268 -9.51 7.89 4.74
CA CYS A 268 -10.48 7.73 3.65
C CYS A 268 -11.68 8.64 3.83
N PHE A 269 -12.19 8.76 5.06
CA PHE A 269 -13.32 9.63 5.35
C PHE A 269 -12.98 11.09 5.00
N LYS A 270 -11.82 11.58 5.43
CA LYS A 270 -11.32 12.92 5.11
C LYS A 270 -11.23 13.16 3.59
N LEU A 271 -10.62 12.23 2.86
CA LEU A 271 -10.48 12.34 1.39
C LEU A 271 -11.84 12.35 0.67
N LEU A 272 -12.82 11.58 1.15
CA LEU A 272 -14.18 11.59 0.59
C LEU A 272 -14.94 12.90 0.90
N LEU A 273 -14.72 13.49 2.07
CA LEU A 273 -15.28 14.80 2.41
C LEU A 273 -14.75 15.90 1.50
N GLU A 274 -13.42 16.03 1.41
CA GLU A 274 -12.74 17.01 0.55
C GLU A 274 -13.24 16.90 -0.91
N ARG A 275 -13.40 15.67 -1.39
CA ARG A 275 -13.95 15.43 -2.73
C ARG A 275 -15.41 15.86 -2.86
N ASN A 276 -16.28 15.49 -1.90
CA ASN A 276 -17.70 15.84 -1.96
C ASN A 276 -17.92 17.37 -1.90
N GLU A 277 -17.09 18.10 -1.17
CA GLU A 277 -17.09 19.56 -1.14
C GLU A 277 -16.72 20.14 -2.52
N THR A 278 -15.67 19.63 -3.15
CA THR A 278 -15.24 20.11 -4.48
C THR A 278 -16.24 19.77 -5.58
N ALA A 279 -16.91 18.61 -5.50
CA ALA A 279 -17.85 18.14 -6.51
C ALA A 279 -19.31 18.61 -6.29
N ASN A 280 -19.61 19.27 -5.16
CA ASN A 280 -20.97 19.63 -4.74
C ASN A 280 -21.98 18.47 -4.79
N LYS A 281 -21.51 17.22 -4.69
CA LYS A 281 -22.33 16.02 -4.78
C LYS A 281 -22.11 15.16 -3.54
N LYS A 282 -23.16 15.01 -2.73
CA LYS A 282 -23.12 14.15 -1.55
C LYS A 282 -23.37 12.70 -1.95
N ASP A 283 -22.30 11.94 -2.17
CA ASP A 283 -22.40 10.50 -2.47
C ASP A 283 -22.23 9.64 -1.22
N MET A 284 -23.33 9.46 -0.49
CA MET A 284 -23.37 8.63 0.74
C MET A 284 -23.05 7.16 0.46
N SER A 285 -23.32 6.68 -0.76
CA SER A 285 -23.11 5.28 -1.12
C SER A 285 -21.62 4.92 -1.13
N LYS A 286 -20.76 5.86 -1.52
CA LYS A 286 -19.30 5.71 -1.51
C LYS A 286 -18.76 5.61 -0.08
N ILE A 287 -19.23 6.45 0.83
CA ILE A 287 -18.83 6.38 2.25
C ILE A 287 -19.27 5.06 2.87
N GLN A 288 -20.50 4.64 2.60
CA GLN A 288 -21.01 3.37 3.11
C GLN A 288 -20.24 2.17 2.55
N LEU A 289 -19.85 2.20 1.27
CA LEU A 289 -19.00 1.18 0.68
C LEU A 289 -17.61 1.15 1.34
N MET A 290 -17.01 2.32 1.60
CA MET A 290 -15.74 2.43 2.33
C MET A 290 -15.85 1.84 3.75
N MET A 291 -16.91 2.18 4.48
CA MET A 291 -17.18 1.62 5.81
C MET A 291 -17.28 0.09 5.77
N ASN A 292 -18.01 -0.46 4.79
CA ASN A 292 -18.18 -1.91 4.64
C ASN A 292 -16.86 -2.62 4.32
N ILE A 293 -15.99 -2.01 3.50
CA ILE A 293 -14.67 -2.58 3.21
C ILE A 293 -13.86 -2.67 4.50
N ILE A 294 -13.76 -1.57 5.25
CA ILE A 294 -12.97 -1.52 6.48
C ILE A 294 -13.52 -2.48 7.54
N SER A 295 -14.83 -2.48 7.78
CA SER A 295 -15.46 -3.39 8.75
C SER A 295 -15.27 -4.87 8.42
N THR A 296 -15.08 -5.21 7.13
CA THR A 296 -14.84 -6.60 6.71
C THR A 296 -13.48 -7.11 7.19
N PHE A 297 -12.49 -6.23 7.34
CA PHE A 297 -11.09 -6.62 7.59
C PHE A 297 -10.57 -6.27 8.97
N VAL A 298 -11.25 -5.40 9.72
CA VAL A 298 -10.85 -5.06 11.09
C VAL A 298 -11.39 -6.07 12.09
N LYS A 299 -10.52 -6.56 12.97
CA LYS A 299 -10.89 -7.39 14.13
C LYS A 299 -10.75 -6.64 15.46
N GLU A 300 -9.88 -5.64 15.49
CA GLU A 300 -9.58 -4.77 16.63
C GLU A 300 -10.65 -3.68 16.79
N ILE A 301 -11.84 -4.09 17.26
CA ILE A 301 -13.00 -3.22 17.42
C ILE A 301 -12.72 -1.95 18.25
N PRO A 302 -11.95 -1.96 19.36
CA PRO A 302 -11.66 -0.75 20.11
C PRO A 302 -10.93 0.32 19.28
N GLU A 303 -9.95 -0.10 18.49
CA GLU A 303 -9.15 0.80 17.65
C GLU A 303 -10.00 1.41 16.53
N LEU A 304 -10.87 0.61 15.91
CA LEU A 304 -11.84 1.11 14.93
C LEU A 304 -12.81 2.12 15.55
N ILE A 305 -13.31 1.84 16.75
CA ILE A 305 -14.19 2.79 17.47
C ILE A 305 -13.47 4.11 17.70
N HIS A 306 -12.21 4.08 18.12
CA HIS A 306 -11.41 5.29 18.29
C HIS A 306 -11.36 6.11 16.99
N GLN A 307 -11.06 5.47 15.86
CA GLN A 307 -11.00 6.12 14.55
C GLN A 307 -12.37 6.66 14.08
N ILE A 308 -13.46 5.96 14.40
CA ILE A 308 -14.84 6.44 14.17
C ILE A 308 -15.11 7.71 14.97
N LEU A 309 -14.67 7.78 16.23
CA LEU A 309 -14.85 8.98 17.06
C LEU A 309 -14.06 10.17 16.50
N CYS A 310 -12.83 9.96 16.00
CA CYS A 310 -12.00 11.02 15.40
C CYS A 310 -12.70 11.72 14.21
N VAL A 311 -13.55 11.00 13.45
CA VAL A 311 -14.29 11.57 12.33
C VAL A 311 -15.26 12.68 12.75
N PHE A 312 -15.75 12.68 13.99
CA PHE A 312 -16.65 13.73 14.47
C PHE A 312 -16.03 15.13 14.53
N ASP A 313 -14.70 15.22 14.54
CA ASP A 313 -14.00 16.50 14.45
C ASP A 313 -13.71 16.93 13.01
N LEU A 314 -13.89 16.04 12.03
CA LEU A 314 -13.59 16.30 10.61
C LEU A 314 -14.75 16.95 9.83
N THR A 315 -15.99 16.82 10.30
CA THR A 315 -17.15 17.32 9.57
C THR A 315 -18.28 17.82 10.47
N GLN A 316 -19.04 18.78 9.93
CA GLN A 316 -20.25 19.33 10.54
C GLN A 316 -21.51 18.95 9.74
N GLU A 317 -21.36 18.14 8.68
CA GLU A 317 -22.46 17.74 7.82
C GLU A 317 -23.32 16.67 8.49
N LYS A 318 -24.60 16.98 8.71
CA LYS A 318 -25.51 16.14 9.50
C LYS A 318 -25.64 14.71 8.98
N ASP A 319 -25.71 14.55 7.66
CA ASP A 319 -25.89 13.22 7.05
C ASP A 319 -24.64 12.34 7.20
N PHE A 320 -23.44 12.92 7.07
CA PHE A 320 -22.17 12.22 7.31
C PHE A 320 -22.02 11.85 8.78
N ILE A 321 -22.32 12.78 9.70
CA ILE A 321 -22.32 12.51 11.14
C ILE A 321 -23.31 11.39 11.47
N PHE A 322 -24.51 11.43 10.92
CA PHE A 322 -25.54 10.42 11.16
C PHE A 322 -25.11 9.03 10.67
N LEU A 323 -24.50 8.95 9.48
CA LEU A 323 -23.98 7.70 8.95
C LEU A 323 -22.83 7.15 9.82
N ASN A 324 -21.90 8.02 10.24
CA ASN A 324 -20.80 7.66 11.13
C ASN A 324 -21.29 7.17 12.51
N LEU A 325 -22.33 7.81 13.08
CA LEU A 325 -22.96 7.36 14.32
C LEU A 325 -23.66 6.02 14.18
N LYS A 326 -24.32 5.75 13.05
CA LYS A 326 -24.90 4.42 12.79
C LYS A 326 -23.80 3.36 12.75
N PHE A 327 -22.69 3.67 12.08
CA PHE A 327 -21.56 2.77 12.01
C PHE A 327 -20.92 2.54 13.40
N LEU A 328 -20.79 3.58 14.22
CA LEU A 328 -20.41 3.45 15.63
C LEU A 328 -21.36 2.49 16.36
N GLN A 329 -22.67 2.74 16.28
CA GLN A 329 -23.68 1.92 16.97
C GLN A 329 -23.60 0.44 16.56
N SER A 330 -23.38 0.15 15.29
CA SER A 330 -23.27 -1.23 14.78
C SER A 330 -22.02 -1.96 15.27
N ASN A 331 -20.93 -1.24 15.56
CA ASN A 331 -19.66 -1.81 16.03
C ASN A 331 -19.50 -1.75 17.56
N LEU A 332 -20.35 -1.00 18.26
CA LEU A 332 -20.28 -0.80 19.71
C LEU A 332 -20.86 -2.00 20.47
N ASN A 333 -20.07 -3.07 20.58
CA ASN A 333 -20.40 -4.19 21.45
C ASN A 333 -19.83 -3.96 22.85
N LEU A 334 -20.64 -3.39 23.74
CA LEU A 334 -20.21 -3.03 25.11
C LEU A 334 -19.72 -4.22 25.95
N LYS A 335 -20.08 -5.46 25.60
CA LYS A 335 -19.67 -6.65 26.37
C LYS A 335 -18.20 -7.03 26.19
N ILE A 336 -17.56 -6.57 25.12
CA ILE A 336 -16.17 -6.93 24.78
C ILE A 336 -15.19 -5.77 25.00
N LEU A 337 -15.68 -4.61 25.47
CA LEU A 337 -14.88 -3.42 25.66
C LEU A 337 -14.53 -3.26 27.14
N ASP A 338 -13.32 -2.76 27.40
CA ASP A 338 -12.91 -2.38 28.74
C ASP A 338 -13.77 -1.23 29.28
N ARG A 339 -14.02 -1.23 30.58
CA ARG A 339 -14.86 -0.22 31.24
C ARG A 339 -14.32 1.19 31.06
N ASN A 340 -13.01 1.41 31.19
CA ASN A 340 -12.40 2.73 31.03
C ASN A 340 -12.61 3.22 29.59
N PHE A 341 -12.45 2.34 28.61
CA PHE A 341 -12.69 2.67 27.22
C PHE A 341 -14.16 3.02 26.94
N ILE A 342 -15.12 2.32 27.58
CA ILE A 342 -16.55 2.66 27.50
C ILE A 342 -16.83 4.05 28.08
N GLU A 343 -16.21 4.38 29.22
CA GLU A 343 -16.31 5.70 29.84
C GLU A 343 -15.70 6.80 28.96
N GLU A 344 -14.57 6.53 28.30
CA GLU A 344 -13.98 7.43 27.29
C GLU A 344 -14.93 7.69 26.11
N ILE A 345 -15.55 6.65 25.55
CA ILE A 345 -16.55 6.78 24.48
C ILE A 345 -17.71 7.67 24.95
N GLN A 346 -18.22 7.45 26.16
CA GLN A 346 -19.29 8.26 26.74
C GLN A 346 -18.91 9.73 26.80
N ASP A 347 -17.72 10.03 27.33
CA ASP A 347 -17.23 11.39 27.46
C ASP A 347 -17.04 12.07 26.10
N HIS A 348 -16.51 11.34 25.11
CA HIS A 348 -16.33 11.84 23.77
C HIS A 348 -17.68 12.20 23.13
N LEU A 349 -18.68 11.32 23.25
CA LEU A 349 -20.03 11.56 22.73
C LEU A 349 -20.73 12.72 23.43
N VAL A 350 -20.56 12.89 24.74
CA VAL A 350 -21.13 14.03 25.49
C VAL A 350 -20.49 15.35 25.05
N LYS A 351 -19.16 15.38 24.89
CA LYS A 351 -18.44 16.56 24.39
C LYS A 351 -18.90 16.90 22.96
N PHE A 352 -18.98 15.90 22.09
CA PHE A 352 -19.47 16.07 20.73
C PHE A 352 -20.92 16.56 20.69
N GLN A 353 -21.83 15.99 21.49
CA GLN A 353 -23.22 16.42 21.57
C GLN A 353 -23.36 17.91 21.91
N LYS A 354 -22.56 18.38 22.90
CA LYS A 354 -22.52 19.81 23.27
C LYS A 354 -22.02 20.68 22.11
N LYS A 355 -20.94 20.26 21.44
CA LYS A 355 -20.37 20.94 20.26
C LYS A 355 -21.38 21.01 19.11
N TYR A 356 -22.05 19.91 18.80
CA TYR A 356 -23.06 19.80 17.75
C TYR A 356 -24.26 20.72 18.00
N ARG A 357 -24.81 20.73 19.23
CA ARG A 357 -25.91 21.64 19.63
C ARG A 357 -25.54 23.11 19.41
N LYS A 358 -24.33 23.50 19.84
CA LYS A 358 -23.81 24.87 19.70
C LYS A 358 -23.67 25.26 18.23
N PHE A 359 -23.06 24.39 17.42
CA PHE A 359 -22.78 24.66 16.02
C PHE A 359 -24.06 24.81 15.19
N HIS A 360 -25.00 23.88 15.33
CA HIS A 360 -26.25 23.90 14.56
C HIS A 360 -27.36 24.76 15.16
N ARG A 361 -27.07 25.54 16.21
CA ARG A 361 -28.03 26.43 16.89
C ARG A 361 -29.36 25.72 17.22
N ILE A 362 -29.26 24.52 17.78
CA ILE A 362 -30.42 23.66 18.03
C ILE A 362 -31.30 24.26 19.13
N THR A 363 -32.57 24.50 18.81
CA THR A 363 -33.60 24.89 19.78
C THR A 363 -34.36 23.66 20.29
N ALA A 364 -35.06 23.78 21.42
CA ALA A 364 -35.78 22.66 22.05
C ALA A 364 -36.81 21.96 21.12
N ASN A 365 -37.41 22.70 20.18
CA ASN A 365 -38.35 22.14 19.20
C ASN A 365 -37.64 21.39 18.06
N VAL A 366 -36.45 21.85 17.66
CA VAL A 366 -35.62 21.19 16.62
C VAL A 366 -34.97 19.94 17.19
N GLU A 367 -34.55 19.96 18.45
CA GLU A 367 -33.93 18.83 19.15
C GLU A 367 -34.79 17.57 19.12
N LYS A 368 -36.11 17.70 19.36
CA LYS A 368 -37.06 16.57 19.29
C LYS A 368 -37.18 15.93 17.90
N ARG A 369 -36.67 16.57 16.84
CA ARG A 369 -36.74 16.09 15.45
C ARG A 369 -35.37 15.76 14.85
N ASP A 370 -34.27 16.16 15.49
CA ASP A 370 -32.92 15.97 14.96
C ASP A 370 -32.47 14.50 15.11
N LYS A 371 -32.26 13.82 13.98
CA LYS A 371 -31.93 12.39 13.94
C LYS A 371 -30.55 12.09 14.53
N VAL A 372 -29.60 13.03 14.43
CA VAL A 372 -28.25 12.89 14.99
C VAL A 372 -28.33 12.89 16.51
N LEU A 373 -28.99 13.89 17.09
CA LEU A 373 -29.13 13.98 18.56
C LEU A 373 -29.86 12.76 19.14
N LYS A 374 -30.96 12.32 18.50
CA LYS A 374 -31.67 11.11 18.91
C LYS A 374 -30.77 9.88 18.94
N LEU A 375 -29.92 9.73 17.92
CA LEU A 375 -29.03 8.58 17.84
C LEU A 375 -27.94 8.63 18.90
N ILE A 376 -27.37 9.81 19.16
CA ILE A 376 -26.43 10.02 20.27
C ILE A 376 -27.08 9.67 21.61
N ASP A 377 -28.31 10.14 21.85
CA ASP A 377 -29.04 9.86 23.09
C ASP A 377 -29.31 8.36 23.28
N ILE A 378 -29.64 7.63 22.21
CA ILE A 378 -29.82 6.18 22.23
C ILE A 378 -28.50 5.48 22.63
N ILE A 379 -27.39 5.85 21.99
CA ILE A 379 -26.08 5.27 22.28
C ILE A 379 -25.67 5.55 23.74
N LEU A 380 -25.78 6.80 24.18
CA LEU A 380 -25.45 7.21 25.55
C LEU A 380 -26.34 6.52 26.59
N LYS A 381 -27.63 6.33 26.30
CA LYS A 381 -28.53 5.59 27.19
C LYS A 381 -28.06 4.14 27.35
N ASN A 382 -27.73 3.47 26.25
CA ASN A 382 -27.25 2.09 26.27
C ASN A 382 -25.94 1.96 27.07
N ILE A 383 -24.99 2.88 26.89
CA ILE A 383 -23.74 2.91 27.66
C ILE A 383 -24.03 3.07 29.17
N LYS A 384 -24.86 4.05 29.55
CA LYS A 384 -25.21 4.29 30.96
C LYS A 384 -25.92 3.11 31.60
N GLU A 385 -26.83 2.45 30.88
CA GLU A 385 -27.50 1.24 31.37
C GLU A 385 -26.52 0.08 31.57
N PHE A 386 -25.54 -0.07 30.68
CA PHE A 386 -24.48 -1.06 30.82
C PHE A 386 -23.59 -0.80 32.04
N LEU A 387 -23.06 0.42 32.19
CA LEU A 387 -22.20 0.81 33.32
C LEU A 387 -22.91 0.71 34.68
N LYS A 388 -24.22 0.95 34.73
CA LYS A 388 -25.01 0.73 35.96
C LYS A 388 -25.12 -0.75 36.33
N LYS A 389 -25.31 -1.63 35.35
CA LYS A 389 -25.42 -3.07 35.57
C LYS A 389 -24.07 -3.69 35.98
N SER A 390 -22.96 -3.24 35.42
CA SER A 390 -21.63 -3.71 35.83
C SER A 390 -21.32 -3.35 37.28
N ASN A 391 -21.65 -2.12 37.71
CA ASN A 391 -21.49 -1.70 39.11
C ASN A 391 -22.28 -2.57 40.10
N LEU A 392 -23.54 -2.91 39.76
CA LEU A 392 -24.39 -3.75 40.61
C LEU A 392 -23.81 -5.16 40.79
N ASN A 393 -23.22 -5.72 39.73
CA ASN A 393 -22.60 -7.04 39.78
C ASN A 393 -21.28 -7.03 40.57
N GLU A 394 -20.44 -6.00 40.42
CA GLU A 394 -19.20 -5.84 41.21
C GLU A 394 -19.48 -5.69 42.71
N THR A 395 -20.55 -4.98 43.09
CA THR A 395 -21.00 -4.86 44.50
C THR A 395 -21.66 -6.14 45.04
N ALA A 396 -22.16 -7.02 44.18
CA ALA A 396 -22.72 -8.31 44.60
C ALA A 396 -21.61 -9.34 44.87
N SER A 397 -20.52 -9.33 44.09
CA SER A 397 -19.35 -10.21 44.29
C SER A 397 -18.47 -9.82 45.48
N THR A 398 -18.43 -8.54 45.87
CA THR A 398 -17.67 -8.08 47.07
C THR A 398 -18.40 -8.30 48.39
N ASN A 399 -19.70 -8.60 48.36
CA ASN A 399 -20.51 -8.86 49.57
C ASN A 399 -20.57 -10.36 49.96
N VAL A 400 -19.91 -11.25 49.22
CA VAL A 400 -19.87 -12.69 49.52
C VAL A 400 -18.57 -13.11 50.23
N GLU A 401 -17.52 -12.29 50.23
CA GLU A 401 -16.23 -12.64 50.86
C GLU A 401 -16.09 -12.27 52.36
N ASN A 402 -17.16 -11.79 53.03
CA ASN A 402 -17.08 -11.36 54.44
C ASN A 402 -17.93 -12.20 55.42
N HIS A 403 -18.29 -13.43 55.06
CA HIS A 403 -18.81 -14.40 56.01
C HIS A 403 -18.23 -15.77 55.68
N ASP A 404 -17.07 -16.05 56.27
CA ASP A 404 -16.65 -17.38 56.77
C ASP A 404 -15.22 -17.25 57.35
N GLU A 405 -15.11 -16.51 58.45
CA GLU A 405 -14.07 -16.73 59.46
C GLU A 405 -14.78 -17.23 60.71
N ASP A 406 -14.84 -18.55 60.88
CA ASP A 406 -14.61 -19.24 62.15
C ASP A 406 -14.86 -20.75 62.01
N MET A 407 -13.94 -21.53 62.59
CA MET A 407 -14.02 -22.97 62.94
C MET A 407 -13.35 -23.99 62.00
N ILE A 408 -12.02 -24.07 62.13
CA ILE A 408 -11.14 -25.25 62.37
C ILE A 408 -11.82 -26.65 62.29
N ASP A 409 -11.23 -27.57 61.52
CA ASP A 409 -10.59 -28.81 62.04
C ASP A 409 -9.83 -29.59 60.96
N GLU A 410 -8.52 -29.72 61.19
CA GLU A 410 -7.64 -30.73 60.60
C GLU A 410 -8.06 -32.12 61.11
N GLU A 411 -8.26 -33.10 60.20
CA GLU A 411 -7.75 -34.46 60.42
C GLU A 411 -7.82 -35.34 59.14
N THR A 412 -6.62 -35.80 58.76
CA THR A 412 -6.25 -37.17 58.34
C THR A 412 -6.80 -37.86 57.07
N ILE A 413 -5.83 -38.17 56.19
CA ILE A 413 -5.44 -39.50 55.65
C ILE A 413 -6.16 -40.08 54.42
N GLU A 414 -5.33 -40.30 53.37
CA GLU A 414 -5.22 -41.43 52.40
C GLU A 414 -6.50 -41.92 51.67
N SER A 415 -6.52 -42.49 50.46
CA SER A 415 -5.52 -43.07 49.57
C SER A 415 -6.09 -43.12 48.13
N ASP A 416 -5.19 -43.44 47.20
CA ASP A 416 -5.39 -44.26 46.01
C ASP A 416 -5.92 -43.70 44.68
N ALA A 417 -4.98 -43.78 43.72
CA ALA A 417 -5.11 -44.42 42.41
C ALA A 417 -5.98 -43.75 41.35
N PHE A 418 -5.35 -43.32 40.25
CA PHE A 418 -5.20 -44.20 39.08
C PHE A 418 -4.18 -43.60 38.09
N THR A 419 -3.45 -44.53 37.47
CA THR A 419 -2.33 -44.35 36.55
C THR A 419 -2.76 -44.10 35.09
N ASP A 420 -1.74 -43.81 34.28
CA ASP A 420 -1.57 -44.15 32.85
C ASP A 420 -2.19 -43.20 31.80
N GLN A 421 -1.35 -42.46 31.05
CA GLN A 421 -0.59 -42.84 29.83
C GLN A 421 -1.42 -42.60 28.56
N ASP A 422 -1.10 -41.58 27.76
CA ASP A 422 -0.13 -41.54 26.65
C ASP A 422 -0.35 -40.26 25.81
#